data_AF-A0A2N2MMW2-F1
#
_entry.id   AF-A0A2N2MMW2-F1
#
_cell.length_a   1.000
_cell.length_b   1.000
_cell.length_c   1.000
_cell.angle_alpha   90.00
_cell.angle_beta   90.00
_cell.angle_gamma   90.00
#
_symmetry.space_group_name_H-M   'P 1'
#
loop_
_entity.id
_entity.type
_entity.pdbx_description
1 polymer ?
#
loop_
_entity_poly.entity_id
_entity_poly.type
_entity_poly.pdbx_seq_one_letter_code
_entity_poly.pdbx_strand_id
1 'polypeptide(L)'
;MYIFVRLTAVVTILFGVLLMLAGLSGAGYGFFQNDALTLTINNYLEQTNDMRRVVNAGYAGVILGTLAFIFGMFAAAFGQLLLVFVDLATHTRETNIILRGFRAQSSSKQTTANDDDEKMYGTELESVG
;
A
#
# COMPACT_ATOMS: atom_id res chain seq x y z
N MET A 1 -12.49 -9.51 4.17
CA MET A 1 -11.26 -9.59 3.36
C MET A 1 -10.70 -8.20 3.04
N TYR A 2 -11.44 -7.32 2.36
CA TYR A 2 -10.95 -5.96 2.01
C TYR A 2 -10.51 -5.09 3.18
N ILE A 3 -11.24 -5.09 4.30
CA ILE A 3 -10.86 -4.34 5.53
C ILE A 3 -9.53 -4.81 6.11
N PHE A 4 -9.29 -6.13 6.10
CA PHE A 4 -8.02 -6.69 6.58
C PHE A 4 -6.85 -6.27 5.68
N VAL A 5 -7.02 -6.36 4.35
CA VAL A 5 -5.97 -5.93 3.41
C VAL A 5 -5.72 -4.42 3.51
N ARG A 6 -6.78 -3.61 3.70
CA ARG A 6 -6.66 -2.16 3.91
C ARG A 6 -5.90 -1.84 5.20
N LEU A 7 -6.20 -2.53 6.29
CA LEU A 7 -5.50 -2.38 7.57
C LEU A 7 -4.02 -2.78 7.44
N THR A 8 -3.74 -3.93 6.83
CA THR A 8 -2.37 -4.39 6.58
C THR A 8 -1.61 -3.38 5.73
N ALA A 9 -2.23 -2.83 4.68
CA ALA A 9 -1.60 -1.82 3.84
C ALA A 9 -1.24 -0.56 4.62
N VAL A 10 -2.14 -0.04 5.46
CA VAL A 10 -1.87 1.12 6.33
C VAL A 10 -0.75 0.83 7.33
N VAL A 11 -0.74 -0.35 7.95
CA VAL A 11 0.32 -0.76 8.88
C VAL A 11 1.67 -0.84 8.17
N THR A 12 1.71 -1.41 6.97
CA THR A 12 2.95 -1.49 6.16
C THR A 12 3.46 -0.09 5.77
N ILE A 13 2.56 0.84 5.44
CA ILE A 13 2.93 2.25 5.17
C ILE A 13 3.54 2.88 6.41
N LEU A 14 2.87 2.79 7.57
CA LEU A 14 3.37 3.34 8.83
C LEU A 14 4.73 2.75 9.20
N PHE A 15 4.88 1.43 9.07
CA PHE A 15 6.15 0.77 9.30
C PHE A 15 7.25 1.27 8.35
N GLY A 16 6.95 1.40 7.05
CA GLY A 16 7.89 1.93 6.07
C GLY A 16 8.34 3.36 6.38
N VAL A 17 7.40 4.23 6.77
CA VAL A 17 7.69 5.62 7.17
C VAL A 17 8.55 5.68 8.43
N LEU A 18 8.24 4.87 9.45
CA LEU A 18 9.05 4.79 10.67
C LEU A 18 10.46 4.26 10.38
N LEU A 19 10.58 3.28 9.49
CA LEU A 19 11.87 2.75 9.05
C LEU A 19 12.68 3.81 8.28
N MET A 20 12.02 4.62 7.44
CA MET A 20 12.66 5.76 6.76
C MET A 20 13.17 6.79 7.77
N LEU A 21 12.36 7.18 8.76
CA LEU A 21 12.79 8.12 9.81
C LEU A 21 13.96 7.58 10.63
N ALA A 22 13.90 6.30 11.02
CA ALA A 22 14.98 5.63 11.73
C ALA A 22 16.26 5.54 10.88
N GLY A 23 16.14 5.20 9.60
CA GLY A 23 17.26 5.15 8.65
C GLY A 23 17.90 6.52 8.42
N LEU A 24 17.08 7.56 8.27
CA LEU A 24 17.55 8.94 8.12
C LEU A 24 18.27 9.42 9.38
N SER A 25 17.71 9.15 10.57
CA SER A 25 18.32 9.49 11.84
C SER A 25 19.63 8.73 12.07
N GLY A 26 19.68 7.45 11.71
CA GLY A 26 20.89 6.62 11.81
C GLY A 26 21.99 7.07 10.87
N ALA A 27 21.64 7.41 9.62
CA ALA A 27 22.58 7.97 8.65
C ALA A 27 23.11 9.34 9.10
N GLY A 28 22.23 10.22 9.60
CA GLY A 28 22.61 11.51 10.15
C GLY A 28 23.56 11.38 11.35
N TYR A 29 23.23 10.51 12.30
CA TYR A 29 24.09 10.23 13.45
C TYR A 29 25.47 9.69 13.04
N GLY A 30 25.50 8.74 12.08
CA GLY A 30 26.74 8.20 11.54
C GLY A 30 27.62 9.25 10.87
N PHE A 31 27.02 10.30 10.30
CA PHE A 31 27.73 11.41 9.65
C PHE A 31 28.32 12.38 10.69
N PHE A 32 27.50 12.88 11.63
CA PHE A 32 27.92 13.91 12.58
C PHE A 32 28.84 13.40 13.69
N GLN A 33 28.61 12.17 14.19
CA GLN A 33 29.39 11.64 15.30
C GLN A 33 30.82 11.25 14.87
N ASN A 34 30.98 10.74 13.64
CA ASN A 34 32.25 10.18 13.21
C ASN A 34 33.28 11.25 12.86
N ASP A 35 32.87 12.37 12.29
CA ASP A 35 33.79 13.48 12.02
C ASP A 35 34.36 14.06 13.33
N ALA A 36 33.52 14.26 14.34
CA ALA A 36 33.97 14.79 15.63
C ALA A 36 34.91 13.82 16.38
N LEU A 37 34.59 12.52 16.40
CA LEU A 37 35.41 11.49 17.03
C LEU A 37 36.73 11.26 16.28
N THR A 38 36.68 11.20 14.95
CA THR A 38 37.87 10.96 14.11
C THR A 38 38.84 12.15 14.18
N LEU A 39 38.33 13.38 14.22
CA LEU A 39 39.14 14.59 14.40
C LEU A 39 39.81 14.59 15.79
N THR A 40 39.05 14.27 16.85
CA THR A 40 39.57 14.25 18.22
C THR A 40 40.64 13.17 18.40
N ILE A 41 40.42 11.97 17.85
CA ILE A 41 41.35 10.85 17.93
C ILE A 41 42.62 11.13 17.13
N ASN A 42 42.50 11.67 15.90
CA ASN A 42 43.68 12.02 15.10
C ASN A 42 44.49 13.17 15.71
N ASN A 43 43.86 14.18 16.31
CA ASN A 43 44.55 15.24 17.04
C ASN A 43 45.32 14.70 18.26
N TYR A 44 44.76 13.71 18.96
CA TYR A 44 45.43 13.06 20.10
C TYR A 44 46.60 12.15 19.66
N LEU A 45 46.44 11.44 18.53
CA LEU A 45 47.49 10.60 17.95
C LEU A 45 48.65 11.42 17.38
N GLU A 46 48.38 12.57 16.73
CA GLU A 46 49.42 13.50 16.27
C GLU A 46 50.26 14.02 17.44
N GLN A 47 49.64 14.32 18.58
CA GLN A 47 50.37 14.70 19.80
C GLN A 47 51.23 13.56 20.38
N THR A 48 50.92 12.31 20.05
CA THR A 48 51.60 11.11 20.58
C THR A 48 52.68 10.57 19.61
N ASN A 49 52.93 11.24 18.47
CA ASN A 49 53.88 10.82 17.42
C ASN A 49 53.61 9.42 16.81
N ASP A 50 52.37 8.92 16.89
CA ASP A 50 52.00 7.64 16.30
C ASP A 50 51.47 7.85 14.86
N MET A 51 52.10 7.23 13.85
CA MET A 51 51.76 7.42 12.42
C MET A 51 50.47 6.69 11.99
N ARG A 52 49.83 5.94 12.88
CA ARG A 52 48.59 5.20 12.59
C ARG A 52 47.39 6.15 12.56
N ARG A 53 47.08 6.67 11.37
CA ARG A 53 45.88 7.48 11.14
C ARG A 53 44.63 6.60 11.20
N VAL A 54 43.69 6.94 12.07
CA VAL A 54 42.43 6.19 12.19
C VAL A 54 41.55 6.54 10.98
N VAL A 55 41.24 5.54 10.18
CA VAL A 55 40.35 5.67 9.01
C VAL A 55 38.89 5.70 9.51
N ASN A 56 38.17 6.72 9.05
CA ASN A 56 36.80 7.06 9.41
C ASN A 56 35.86 5.84 9.28
N ALA A 57 35.35 5.33 10.41
CA ALA A 57 34.49 4.14 10.45
C ALA A 57 32.99 4.49 10.29
N GLY A 58 32.66 5.78 10.09
CA GLY A 58 31.28 6.28 10.00
C GLY A 58 30.52 5.81 8.78
N TYR A 59 31.25 5.38 7.74
CA TYR A 59 30.66 4.87 6.50
C TYR A 59 29.70 3.70 6.74
N ALA A 60 29.96 2.82 7.70
CA ALA A 60 29.08 1.69 7.98
C ALA A 60 27.70 2.15 8.50
N GLY A 61 27.67 3.15 9.39
CA GLY A 61 26.43 3.72 9.93
C GLY A 61 25.63 4.47 8.87
N VAL A 62 26.32 5.22 8.00
CA VAL A 62 25.70 5.90 6.87
C VAL A 62 25.13 4.91 5.86
N ILE A 63 25.88 3.86 5.51
CA ILE A 63 25.43 2.81 4.58
C ILE A 63 24.23 2.07 5.15
N LEU A 64 24.28 1.62 6.40
CA LEU A 64 23.17 0.91 7.04
C LEU A 64 21.93 1.81 7.18
N GLY A 65 22.10 3.07 7.58
CA GLY A 65 21.00 4.03 7.64
C GLY A 65 20.37 4.30 6.28
N THR A 66 21.19 4.43 5.24
CA THR A 66 20.72 4.62 3.85
C THR A 66 19.99 3.38 3.33
N LEU A 67 20.48 2.18 3.62
CA LEU A 67 19.79 0.93 3.26
C LEU A 67 18.44 0.83 3.96
N ALA A 68 18.37 1.10 5.27
CA ALA A 68 17.13 1.12 6.02
C ALA A 68 16.13 2.14 5.44
N PHE A 69 16.61 3.32 5.02
CA PHE A 69 15.79 4.31 4.35
C PHE A 69 15.22 3.81 3.01
N ILE A 70 16.06 3.21 2.17
CA ILE A 70 15.61 2.64 0.87
C ILE A 70 14.57 1.54 1.10
N PHE A 71 14.83 0.61 2.01
CA PHE A 71 13.87 -0.45 2.35
C PHE A 71 12.54 0.12 2.90
N GLY A 72 12.62 1.19 3.70
CA GLY A 72 11.43 1.87 4.23
C GLY A 72 10.61 2.50 3.11
N MET A 73 11.27 3.11 2.12
CA MET A 73 10.62 3.66 0.93
C MET A 73 9.91 2.58 0.11
N PHE A 74 10.57 1.43 -0.11
CA PHE A 74 9.94 0.29 -0.80
C PHE A 74 8.74 -0.26 -0.03
N ALA A 75 8.85 -0.42 1.29
CA ALA A 75 7.74 -0.88 2.12
C ALA A 75 6.55 0.08 2.07
N ALA A 76 6.81 1.39 2.16
CA ALA A 76 5.77 2.42 2.06
C ALA A 76 5.10 2.41 0.67
N ALA A 77 5.88 2.34 -0.42
CA ALA A 77 5.37 2.26 -1.78
C ALA A 77 4.52 0.99 -2.01
N PHE A 78 4.97 -0.15 -1.49
CA PHE A 78 4.22 -1.40 -1.57
C PHE A 78 2.90 -1.34 -0.81
N GLY A 79 2.91 -0.76 0.40
CA GLY A 79 1.69 -0.50 1.15
C GLY A 79 0.72 0.42 0.41
N GLN A 80 1.21 1.44 -0.29
CA GLN A 80 0.35 2.28 -1.13
C GLN A 80 -0.24 1.54 -2.32
N LEU A 81 0.54 0.70 -3.01
CA LEU A 81 0.04 -0.13 -4.11
C LEU A 81 -1.08 -1.07 -3.64
N LEU A 82 -0.93 -1.69 -2.46
CA LEU A 82 -1.97 -2.52 -1.87
C LEU A 82 -3.28 -1.74 -1.62
N LEU A 83 -3.20 -0.48 -1.18
CA LEU A 83 -4.39 0.36 -1.03
C LEU A 83 -5.08 0.62 -2.38
N VAL A 84 -4.31 0.91 -3.43
CA VAL A 84 -4.85 1.14 -4.78
C VAL A 84 -5.56 -0.10 -5.31
N PHE A 85 -4.96 -1.29 -5.16
CA PHE A 85 -5.58 -2.54 -5.60
C PHE A 85 -6.82 -2.91 -4.81
N VAL A 86 -6.81 -2.68 -3.50
CA VAL A 86 -8.02 -2.84 -2.67
C VAL A 86 -9.13 -1.95 -3.20
N ASP A 87 -8.83 -0.67 -3.45
CA ASP A 87 -9.83 0.30 -3.88
C ASP A 87 -10.44 -0.06 -5.24
N LEU A 88 -9.60 -0.44 -6.21
CA LEU A 88 -10.00 -0.92 -7.54
C LEU A 88 -10.92 -2.15 -7.46
N ALA A 89 -10.58 -3.10 -6.60
CA ALA A 89 -11.32 -4.34 -6.46
C ALA A 89 -12.68 -4.12 -5.79
N THR A 90 -12.80 -3.17 -4.85
CA THR A 90 -14.11 -2.74 -4.32
C THR A 90 -14.99 -2.13 -5.42
N HIS A 91 -14.45 -1.20 -6.20
CA HIS A 91 -15.21 -0.51 -7.26
C HIS A 91 -15.67 -1.45 -8.37
N THR A 92 -14.83 -2.41 -8.76
CA THR A 92 -15.19 -3.42 -9.77
C THR A 92 -16.32 -4.32 -9.29
N ARG A 93 -16.35 -4.66 -7.99
CA ARG A 93 -17.41 -5.48 -7.40
C ARG A 93 -18.74 -4.73 -7.33
N GLU A 94 -18.72 -3.47 -6.91
CA GLU A 94 -19.92 -2.62 -6.88
C GLU A 94 -20.50 -2.44 -8.29
N THR A 95 -19.65 -2.21 -9.29
CA THR A 95 -20.07 -2.10 -10.69
C THR A 95 -20.72 -3.40 -11.20
N ASN A 96 -20.16 -4.56 -10.87
CA ASN A 96 -20.71 -5.87 -11.27
C ASN A 96 -22.06 -6.17 -10.58
N ILE A 97 -22.23 -5.76 -9.32
CA ILE A 97 -23.51 -5.87 -8.61
C ILE A 97 -24.59 -4.99 -9.28
N ILE A 98 -24.24 -3.75 -9.64
CA ILE A 98 -25.16 -2.84 -10.33
C ILE A 98 -25.56 -3.41 -11.71
N LEU A 99 -24.59 -3.92 -12.49
CA LEU A 99 -24.86 -4.53 -13.80
C LEU A 99 -25.71 -5.80 -13.70
N ARG A 100 -25.52 -6.63 -12.67
CA ARG A 100 -26.41 -7.77 -12.39
C ARG A 100 -27.81 -7.32 -11.97
N GLY A 101 -27.92 -6.26 -11.17
CA GLY A 101 -29.20 -5.65 -10.80
C GLY A 101 -29.99 -5.18 -12.02
N PHE A 102 -29.34 -4.48 -12.95
CA PHE A 102 -29.97 -4.05 -14.21
C PHE A 102 -30.38 -5.23 -15.11
N ARG A 103 -29.57 -6.29 -15.19
CA ARG A 103 -29.93 -7.51 -15.95
C ARG A 103 -31.12 -8.25 -15.34
N ALA A 104 -31.17 -8.37 -14.01
CA ALA A 104 -32.26 -9.04 -13.31
C ALA A 104 -33.59 -8.25 -13.45
N GLN A 105 -33.54 -6.92 -13.37
CA GLN A 105 -34.72 -6.07 -13.53
C GLN A 105 -35.24 -6.03 -14.97
N SER A 106 -34.34 -6.11 -15.96
CA SER A 106 -34.71 -6.27 -17.37
C SER A 106 -35.46 -7.58 -17.60
N SER A 107 -34.94 -8.69 -17.05
CA SER A 107 -35.58 -10.00 -17.18
C SER A 107 -36.93 -10.09 -16.47
N SER A 108 -37.10 -9.46 -15.29
CA SER A 108 -38.37 -9.50 -14.56
C SER A 108 -39.48 -8.72 -15.26
N LYS A 109 -39.14 -7.61 -15.94
CA LYS A 109 -40.11 -6.84 -16.75
C LYS A 109 -40.59 -7.59 -17.99
N GLN A 110 -39.75 -8.45 -18.55
CA GLN A 110 -40.09 -9.22 -19.75
C GLN A 110 -40.97 -10.43 -19.44
N THR A 111 -40.85 -11.04 -18.24
CA THR A 111 -41.75 -12.10 -17.79
C THR A 111 -43.15 -11.57 -17.47
N THR A 112 -43.27 -10.41 -16.83
CA THR A 112 -44.60 -9.81 -16.55
C THR A 112 -45.32 -9.36 -17.82
N ALA A 113 -44.60 -8.86 -18.83
CA ALA A 113 -45.22 -8.46 -20.09
C ALA A 113 -45.80 -9.67 -20.87
N ASN A 114 -45.15 -10.83 -20.83
CA ASN A 114 -45.62 -12.02 -21.53
C ASN A 114 -46.80 -12.69 -20.79
N ASP A 115 -46.81 -12.69 -19.46
CA ASP A 115 -47.92 -13.26 -18.66
C ASP A 115 -49.21 -12.43 -18.77
N ASP A 116 -49.11 -11.12 -19.01
CA ASP A 116 -50.27 -10.24 -19.22
C ASP A 116 -50.85 -10.37 -20.63
N ASP A 117 -50.00 -10.60 -21.65
CA ASP A 117 -50.42 -10.85 -23.03
C ASP A 117 -51.10 -12.23 -23.21
N GLU A 118 -50.63 -13.26 -22.50
CA GLU A 118 -51.19 -14.61 -22.60
C GLU A 118 -52.59 -14.72 -21.95
N LYS A 119 -52.89 -13.91 -20.92
CA LYS A 119 -54.22 -13.84 -20.29
C LYS A 119 -55.24 -13.04 -21.10
N MET A 120 -54.81 -12.09 -21.93
CA MET A 120 -55.71 -11.32 -22.80
C MET A 120 -56.31 -12.18 -23.93
N TYR A 121 -55.59 -13.20 -24.42
CA TYR A 121 -56.08 -14.08 -25.49
C TYR A 121 -56.85 -15.32 -25.00
N GLY A 122 -56.76 -15.68 -23.71
CA GLY A 122 -57.40 -16.87 -23.15
C GLY A 122 -58.87 -16.71 -22.74
N THR A 123 -59.41 -15.49 -22.74
CA THR A 123 -60.72 -15.22 -22.10
C THR A 123 -61.89 -15.10 -23.09
N GLU A 124 -61.67 -15.18 -24.40
CA GLU A 124 -62.74 -15.01 -25.40
C GLU A 124 -63.36 -16.32 -25.94
N LEU A 125 -62.87 -17.50 -25.54
CA LEU A 125 -63.34 -18.79 -26.10
C LEU A 125 -64.30 -19.60 -25.21
N GLU A 126 -64.66 -19.11 -24.01
CA GLU A 126 -65.47 -19.86 -23.05
C GLU A 126 -66.90 -19.29 -22.84
N SER A 127 -67.52 -18.72 -23.88
CA SER A 127 -68.89 -18.15 -23.82
C SER A 127 -69.79 -18.55 -25.01
N VAL A 128 -69.53 -19.69 -25.65
CA VAL A 128 -70.48 -20.27 -26.63
C VAL A 128 -70.69 -21.74 -26.29
N GLY A 129 -71.55 -21.99 -25.30
CA GLY A 129 -72.07 -23.30 -24.93
C GLY A 129 -73.53 -23.14 -24.50
#